data_AF-A0A316G2Q6-F1
#
_entry.id   AF-A0A316G2Q6-F1
#
_cell.length_a   1.000
_cell.length_b   1.000
_cell.length_c   1.000
_cell.angle_alpha   90.00
_cell.angle_beta   90.00
_cell.angle_gamma   90.00
#
_symmetry.space_group_name_H-M   'P 1'
#
loop_
_entity.id
_entity.type
_entity.pdbx_description
1 polymer ?
#
loop_
_entity_poly.entity_id
_entity_poly.type
_entity_poly.pdbx_seq_one_letter_code
_entity_poly.pdbx_strand_id
1 'polypeptide(L)'
;MLILFLLILVLAAACVLAVRGVRADASAEVEPLTIPDGLFAPQSLEGVLCAQLMDGEITRRQYVRSMAGIAARDEERHPLTVPGYDD
;
A
#
# COMPACT_ATOMS: atom_id res chain seq x y z
N MET A 1 52.69 -18.24 -0.56
CA MET A 1 51.55 -17.91 -1.44
C MET A 1 50.28 -18.65 -1.01
N LEU A 2 50.29 -19.99 -0.96
CA LEU A 2 49.13 -20.78 -0.52
C LEU A 2 48.67 -20.47 0.93
N ILE A 3 49.62 -20.36 1.86
CA ILE A 3 49.33 -20.02 3.27
C ILE A 3 48.69 -18.62 3.40
N LEU A 4 49.21 -17.64 2.66
CA LEU A 4 48.66 -16.28 2.65
C LEU A 4 47.23 -16.27 2.09
N PHE A 5 46.98 -17.04 1.04
CA PHE A 5 45.67 -17.18 0.42
C PHE A 5 44.64 -17.82 1.37
N LEU A 6 45.05 -18.86 2.11
CA LEU A 6 44.19 -19.48 3.12
C LEU A 6 43.84 -18.51 4.26
N LEU A 7 44.80 -17.72 4.73
CA LEU A 7 44.54 -16.71 5.77
C LEU A 7 43.53 -15.65 5.30
N ILE A 8 43.64 -15.19 4.05
CA ILE A 8 42.70 -14.22 3.47
C ILE A 8 41.30 -14.82 3.36
N LEU A 9 41.18 -16.09 2.95
CA LEU A 9 39.89 -16.77 2.86
C LEU A 9 39.22 -16.94 4.23
N VAL A 10 39.99 -17.31 5.26
CA VAL A 10 39.48 -17.45 6.63
C VAL A 10 39.01 -16.10 7.16
N LEU A 11 39.79 -15.03 6.94
CA LEU A 11 39.41 -13.69 7.36
C LEU A 11 38.14 -13.20 6.63
N ALA A 12 38.05 -13.42 5.32
CA ALA A 12 36.87 -13.07 4.53
C ALA A 12 35.62 -13.84 5.00
N ALA A 13 35.75 -15.14 5.27
CA ALA A 13 34.66 -15.96 5.79
C ALA A 13 34.19 -15.49 7.17
N ALA A 14 35.11 -15.14 8.07
CA ALA A 14 34.80 -14.58 9.38
C ALA A 14 34.06 -13.23 9.27
N CYS A 15 34.50 -12.34 8.38
CA CYS A 15 33.81 -11.07 8.11
C CYS A 15 32.39 -11.30 7.57
N VAL A 16 32.20 -12.26 6.65
CA VAL A 16 30.87 -12.59 6.13
C VAL A 16 29.96 -13.15 7.22
N LEU A 17 30.45 -14.05 8.07
CA LEU A 17 29.66 -14.58 9.19
C LEU A 17 29.25 -13.48 10.17
N ALA A 18 30.16 -12.57 10.52
CA ALA A 18 29.87 -11.45 11.41
C ALA A 18 28.78 -10.52 10.84
N VAL A 19 28.87 -10.16 9.56
CA VAL A 19 27.85 -9.33 8.88
C VAL A 19 26.50 -10.05 8.79
N ARG A 20 26.51 -11.37 8.55
CA ARG A 20 25.27 -12.16 8.51
C ARG A 20 24.61 -12.28 9.88
N GLY A 21 25.39 -12.42 10.96
CA GLY A 21 24.89 -12.43 12.34
C GLY A 21 24.20 -11.11 12.69
N VAL A 22 24.87 -9.98 12.44
CA VAL A 22 24.30 -8.63 12.70
C VAL A 22 23.03 -8.38 11.89
N ARG A 23 22.96 -8.83 10.63
CA ARG A 23 21.74 -8.73 9.81
C ARG A 23 20.60 -9.64 10.28
N ALA A 24 20.94 -10.80 10.84
CA ALA A 24 19.95 -11.72 11.40
C ALA A 24 19.33 -11.14 12.68
N ASP A 25 20.14 -10.60 13.59
CA ASP A 25 19.64 -9.91 14.80
C ASP A 25 18.80 -8.68 14.44
N ALA A 26 19.26 -7.87 13.48
CA ALA A 26 18.48 -6.72 13.00
C ALA A 26 17.15 -7.11 12.34
N SER A 27 17.04 -8.32 11.76
CA SER A 27 15.76 -8.82 11.23
C SER A 27 14.87 -9.42 12.31
N ALA A 28 15.47 -9.94 13.40
CA ALA A 28 14.74 -10.52 14.52
C ALA A 28 14.08 -9.45 15.42
N GLU A 29 14.67 -8.25 15.49
CA GLU A 29 14.15 -7.10 16.23
C GLU A 29 12.97 -6.39 15.53
N VAL A 30 12.67 -6.73 14.27
CA VAL A 30 11.48 -6.20 13.59
C VAL A 30 10.29 -7.07 13.96
N GLU A 31 9.72 -6.81 15.14
CA GLU A 31 8.37 -7.26 15.46
C GLU A 31 7.47 -6.85 14.27
N PRO A 32 6.82 -7.79 13.58
CA PRO A 32 5.99 -7.44 12.43
C PRO A 32 4.85 -6.56 12.94
N LEU A 33 4.84 -5.30 12.49
CA LEU A 33 3.73 -4.38 12.71
C LEU A 33 2.47 -5.04 12.14
N THR A 34 1.68 -5.64 13.03
CA THR A 34 0.42 -6.26 12.68
C THR A 34 -0.56 -5.12 12.45
N ILE A 35 -0.68 -4.71 11.19
CA ILE A 35 -1.66 -3.70 10.78
C ILE A 35 -3.01 -4.42 10.65
N PRO A 36 -4.05 -4.05 11.42
CA PRO A 36 -5.37 -4.62 11.28
C PRO A 36 -5.87 -4.54 9.83
N ASP A 37 -6.37 -5.64 9.28
CA ASP A 37 -6.89 -5.71 7.90
C ASP A 37 -7.99 -4.66 7.64
N GLY A 38 -8.74 -4.28 8.68
CA GLY A 38 -9.79 -3.28 8.62
C GLY A 38 -9.32 -1.85 8.36
N LEU A 39 -8.03 -1.54 8.52
CA LEU A 39 -7.49 -0.20 8.23
C LEU A 39 -7.48 0.13 6.74
N PHE A 40 -7.43 -0.88 5.88
CA PHE A 40 -7.42 -0.70 4.42
C PHE A 40 -8.80 -0.96 3.79
N ALA A 41 -9.80 -1.31 4.61
CA ALA A 41 -11.16 -1.48 4.13
C ALA A 41 -11.73 -0.13 3.65
N PRO A 42 -12.38 -0.08 2.46
CA PRO A 42 -13.02 1.13 1.99
C PRO A 42 -14.08 1.62 2.98
N GLN A 43 -13.97 2.90 3.37
CA GLN A 43 -14.89 3.54 4.32
C GLN A 43 -16.09 4.22 3.62
N SER A 44 -16.08 4.23 2.29
CA SER A 44 -17.12 4.87 1.48
C SER A 44 -17.43 4.04 0.23
N LEU A 45 -18.62 4.27 -0.34
CA LEU A 45 -19.07 3.58 -1.54
C LEU A 45 -18.18 3.92 -2.75
N GLU A 46 -17.72 5.17 -2.85
CA GLU A 46 -16.76 5.62 -3.86
C GLU A 46 -15.43 4.86 -3.71
N GLY A 47 -14.98 4.64 -2.47
CA GLY A 47 -13.79 3.84 -2.17
C GLY A 47 -13.95 2.39 -2.63
N VAL A 48 -15.12 1.78 -2.40
CA VAL A 48 -15.43 0.42 -2.88
C VAL A 48 -15.36 0.36 -4.41
N LEU A 49 -15.99 1.32 -5.11
CA LEU A 49 -15.96 1.37 -6.57
C LEU A 49 -14.54 1.54 -7.12
N CYS A 50 -13.69 2.31 -6.42
CA CYS A 50 -12.28 2.45 -6.78
C CYS A 50 -11.51 1.14 -6.62
N ALA A 51 -11.70 0.43 -5.50
CA ALA A 51 -11.09 -0.88 -5.26
C ALA A 51 -11.50 -1.89 -6.36
N GLN A 52 -12.80 -1.98 -6.67
CA GLN A 52 -13.31 -2.87 -7.72
C GLN A 52 -12.75 -2.53 -9.11
N LEU A 53 -12.51 -1.26 -9.41
CA LEU A 53 -11.89 -0.86 -10.67
C LEU A 53 -10.41 -1.25 -10.72
N MET A 54 -9.67 -1.08 -9.62
CA MET A 54 -8.26 -1.45 -9.52
C MET A 54 -8.07 -2.97 -9.61
N ASP A 55 -8.97 -3.73 -8.98
CA ASP A 55 -8.97 -5.20 -9.04
C ASP A 55 -9.52 -5.75 -10.37
N GLY A 56 -10.05 -4.88 -11.24
CA GLY A 56 -10.57 -5.25 -12.55
C GLY A 56 -11.94 -5.93 -12.51
N GLU A 57 -12.62 -5.94 -11.37
CA GLU A 57 -13.98 -6.47 -11.21
C GLU A 57 -15.01 -5.66 -11.99
N ILE A 58 -14.76 -4.36 -12.15
CA ILE A 58 -15.58 -3.47 -12.97
C ILE A 58 -14.75 -2.77 -14.05
N THR A 59 -15.42 -2.47 -15.15
CA THR A 59 -14.84 -1.67 -16.23
C THR A 59 -14.87 -0.18 -15.89
N ARG A 60 -13.99 0.60 -16.53
CA ARG A 60 -14.00 2.07 -16.45
C ARG A 60 -15.39 2.66 -16.76
N ARG A 61 -16.13 2.09 -17.70
CA ARG A 61 -17.47 2.57 -18.08
C ARG A 61 -18.48 2.35 -16.95
N GLN A 62 -18.42 1.19 -16.28
CA GLN A 62 -19.27 0.87 -15.13
C GLN A 62 -18.94 1.76 -13.93
N TYR A 63 -17.66 2.03 -13.68
CA TYR A 63 -17.21 2.97 -12.64
C TYR A 63 -17.82 4.37 -12.86
N VAL A 64 -17.65 4.95 -14.05
CA VAL A 64 -18.16 6.30 -14.36
C VAL A 64 -19.68 6.36 -14.26
N ARG A 65 -20.39 5.35 -14.77
CA ARG A 65 -21.85 5.27 -14.66
C ARG A 65 -22.31 5.24 -13.20
N SER A 66 -21.62 4.49 -12.36
CA SER A 66 -21.94 4.34 -10.94
C SER A 66 -21.65 5.62 -10.16
N MET A 67 -20.49 6.24 -10.39
CA MET A 67 -20.14 7.55 -9.80
C MET A 67 -21.14 8.64 -10.19
N ALA A 68 -21.60 8.68 -11.44
CA ALA A 68 -22.63 9.62 -11.86
C ALA A 68 -23.95 9.43 -11.09
N GLY A 69 -24.30 8.17 -10.79
CA GLY A 69 -25.48 7.85 -9.97
C GLY A 69 -25.31 8.25 -8.50
N ILE A 70 -24.10 8.22 -7.95
CA ILE A 70 -23.80 8.75 -6.61
C ILE A 70 -23.96 10.27 -6.63
N ALA A 71 -23.31 10.95 -7.56
CA ALA A 71 -23.36 12.40 -7.69
C ALA A 71 -24.79 12.93 -7.88
N ALA A 72 -25.62 12.27 -8.69
CA ALA A 72 -27.02 12.67 -8.87
C ALA A 72 -27.84 12.59 -7.57
N ARG A 73 -27.60 11.58 -6.74
CA ARG A 73 -28.26 11.46 -5.42
C ARG A 73 -27.70 12.44 -4.41
N ASP A 74 -26.42 12.76 -4.52
CA ASP A 74 -25.78 13.75 -3.66
C ASP A 74 -26.33 15.15 -3.95
N GLU A 75 -26.49 15.52 -5.22
CA GLU A 75 -27.13 16.78 -5.62
C GLU A 75 -28.58 16.88 -5.12
N GLU A 76 -29.35 15.78 -5.18
CA GLU A 76 -30.72 15.76 -4.65
C GLU A 76 -30.75 15.94 -3.11
N ARG A 77 -29.78 15.37 -2.40
CA ARG A 77 -29.73 15.42 -0.92
C ARG A 77 -29.07 16.69 -0.39
N HIS A 78 -28.09 17.22 -1.11
CA HIS A 78 -27.22 18.33 -0.73
C HIS A 78 -27.03 19.26 -1.94
N PRO A 79 -28.09 19.98 -2.37
CA PRO A 79 -28.02 20.84 -3.53
C PRO A 79 -26.98 21.95 -3.30
N LEU A 80 -26.08 22.12 -4.26
CA LEU A 80 -25.05 23.15 -4.19
C LEU A 80 -25.60 24.46 -4.74
N THR A 81 -26.10 25.33 -3.86
CA THR A 81 -26.47 26.69 -4.24
C THR A 81 -25.22 27.55 -4.39
N VAL A 82 -25.00 28.12 -5.58
CA VAL A 82 -23.93 29.11 -5.79
C VAL A 82 -24.40 30.46 -5.23
N PRO A 83 -23.70 31.05 -4.23
CA PRO A 83 -24.11 32.33 -3.67
C PRO A 83 -24.05 33.44 -4.72
N GLY A 84 -25.17 34.12 -4.97
CA GLY A 84 -25.29 35.24 -5.92
C GLY A 84 -25.88 34.89 -7.29
N TYR A 85 -26.33 33.66 -7.49
CA TYR A 85 -27.19 33.27 -8.62
C TYR A 85 -28.62 33.14 -8.09
N ASP A 86 -29.36 34.25 -8.09
CA ASP A 86 -30.81 34.23 -7.92
C ASP A 86 -31.44 34.00 -9.31
N ASP A 87 -32.39 33.06 -9.41
CA ASP A 87 -33.18 32.81 -10.63
C ASP A 87 -34.01 34.03 -11.07
#